data_AF-A0A960RV18-F1
#
_entry.id   AF-A0A960RV18-F1
#
_cell.length_a   1.000
_cell.length_b   1.000
_cell.length_c   1.000
_cell.angle_alpha   90.00
_cell.angle_beta   90.00
_cell.angle_gamma   90.00
#
_symmetry.space_group_name_H-M   'P 1'
#
loop_
_entity.id
_entity.type
_entity.pdbx_description
1 polymer ?
#
loop_
_entity_poly.entity_id
_entity_poly.type
_entity_poly.pdbx_seq_one_letter_code
_entity_poly.pdbx_strand_id
1 'polypeptide(L)'
;MNRLLAAFKAFVAAWKNTEQKVELPVQKSSDTSHLRLLSLLQSSGRLVDFLKEDISAYSDAQVGAAVRKIHDECGSRLEELVTLRPVLEEQEGKQVTIPSGYDSAAIKVVGKVSGTPPYTGRLVHKGWRAMKRSLPKQVGEQTNEVVCPAEVEVS
;
A
#
# COMPACT_ATOMS: atom_id res chain seq x y z
N MET A 1 -51.18 -4.05 46.82
CA MET A 1 -49.86 -3.38 46.93
C MET A 1 -48.87 -4.06 45.99
N ASN A 2 -48.16 -3.27 45.18
CA ASN A 2 -46.85 -3.54 44.59
C ASN A 2 -46.61 -4.57 43.46
N ARG A 3 -47.60 -5.15 42.75
CA ARG A 3 -47.27 -5.98 41.56
C ARG A 3 -47.08 -5.20 40.26
N LEU A 4 -48.01 -4.30 39.92
CA LEU A 4 -47.90 -3.48 38.70
C LEU A 4 -46.76 -2.45 38.79
N LEU A 5 -46.59 -1.82 39.96
CA LEU A 5 -45.48 -0.91 40.25
C LEU A 5 -44.13 -1.61 40.31
N ALA A 6 -44.07 -2.87 40.78
CA ALA A 6 -42.83 -3.66 40.72
C ALA A 6 -42.50 -4.10 39.30
N ALA A 7 -43.51 -4.49 38.51
CA ALA A 7 -43.32 -4.83 37.09
C ALA A 7 -42.86 -3.61 36.29
N PHE A 8 -43.44 -2.43 36.54
CA PHE A 8 -43.01 -1.18 35.88
C PHE A 8 -41.61 -0.75 36.33
N LYS A 9 -41.28 -0.87 37.63
CA LYS A 9 -39.91 -0.62 38.11
C LYS A 9 -38.90 -1.61 37.53
N ALA A 10 -39.25 -2.89 37.41
CA ALA A 10 -38.40 -3.90 36.79
C ALA A 10 -38.21 -3.63 35.29
N PHE A 11 -39.26 -3.19 34.60
CA PHE A 11 -39.21 -2.80 33.19
C PHE A 11 -38.33 -1.57 32.96
N VAL A 12 -38.49 -0.52 33.80
CA VAL A 12 -37.65 0.69 33.75
C VAL A 12 -36.20 0.41 34.15
N ALA A 13 -35.98 -0.49 35.12
CA ALA A 13 -34.63 -0.92 35.51
C ALA A 13 -33.95 -1.73 34.39
N ALA A 14 -34.69 -2.61 33.71
CA ALA A 14 -34.20 -3.34 32.54
C ALA A 14 -33.88 -2.39 31.38
N TRP A 15 -34.72 -1.37 31.14
CA TRP A 15 -34.48 -0.36 30.11
C TRP A 15 -33.23 0.48 30.40
N LYS A 16 -33.04 0.94 31.66
CA LYS A 16 -31.84 1.68 32.07
C LYS A 16 -30.56 0.84 31.96
N ASN A 17 -30.66 -0.48 32.03
CA ASN A 17 -29.52 -1.38 31.90
C ASN A 17 -29.12 -1.65 30.43
N THR A 18 -29.97 -1.31 29.46
CA THR A 18 -29.70 -1.45 28.02
C THR A 18 -28.79 -0.35 27.47
N GLU A 19 -28.50 0.69 28.25
CA GLU A 19 -27.52 1.74 27.91
C GLU A 19 -26.09 1.38 28.30
N GLN A 20 -25.81 0.12 28.70
CA GLN A 20 -24.45 -0.40 28.57
C GLN A 20 -24.15 -0.47 27.08
N LYS A 21 -23.56 0.61 26.57
CA LYS A 21 -22.84 0.66 25.31
C LYS A 21 -21.92 -0.55 25.31
N VAL A 22 -22.33 -1.60 24.61
CA VAL A 22 -21.47 -2.72 24.27
C VAL A 22 -20.42 -2.10 23.36
N GLU A 23 -19.35 -1.58 23.96
CA GLU A 23 -18.12 -1.32 23.25
C GLU A 23 -17.61 -2.68 22.83
N LEU A 24 -18.09 -3.12 21.65
CA LEU A 24 -17.45 -4.16 20.88
C LEU A 24 -15.96 -3.83 20.94
N PRO A 25 -15.10 -4.79 21.34
CA PRO A 25 -13.68 -4.53 21.36
C PRO A 25 -13.32 -3.99 19.99
N VAL A 26 -12.81 -2.76 19.95
CA VAL A 26 -12.26 -2.18 18.74
C VAL A 26 -11.08 -3.07 18.41
N GLN A 27 -11.32 -4.11 17.61
CA GLN A 27 -10.26 -4.88 17.02
C GLN A 27 -9.43 -3.85 16.28
N LYS A 28 -8.19 -3.63 16.74
CA LYS A 28 -7.18 -2.96 15.94
C LYS A 28 -7.10 -3.78 14.67
N SER A 29 -7.81 -3.35 13.62
CA SER A 29 -7.60 -3.88 12.29
C SER A 29 -6.16 -3.53 11.95
N SER A 30 -5.25 -4.48 12.07
CA SER A 30 -3.88 -4.29 11.59
C SER A 30 -3.98 -3.99 10.10
N ASP A 31 -3.42 -2.87 9.66
CA ASP A 31 -3.39 -2.52 8.24
C ASP A 31 -2.50 -3.51 7.47
N THR A 32 -3.13 -4.45 6.77
CA THR A 32 -2.47 -5.49 5.96
C THR A 32 -2.43 -5.13 4.47
N SER A 33 -2.71 -3.87 4.11
CA SER A 33 -2.75 -3.44 2.70
C SER A 33 -1.43 -3.70 1.96
N HIS A 34 -0.30 -3.56 2.65
CA HIS A 34 1.03 -3.83 2.10
C HIS A 34 1.23 -5.31 1.74
N LEU A 35 0.81 -6.25 2.61
CA LEU A 35 0.87 -7.69 2.33
C LEU A 35 -0.02 -8.06 1.14
N ARG A 36 -1.20 -7.44 1.04
CA ARG A 36 -2.11 -7.69 -0.09
C ARG A 36 -1.56 -7.18 -1.42
N LEU A 37 -0.93 -6.00 -1.43
CA LEU A 37 -0.25 -5.51 -2.62
C LEU A 37 0.83 -6.52 -3.06
N LEU A 38 1.62 -7.05 -2.12
CA LEU A 38 2.61 -8.09 -2.42
C LEU A 38 1.96 -9.37 -2.95
N SER A 39 0.87 -9.85 -2.37
CA SER A 39 0.14 -11.04 -2.85
C SER A 39 -0.38 -10.86 -4.28
N LEU A 40 -0.88 -9.67 -4.61
CA LEU A 40 -1.39 -9.37 -5.96
C LEU A 40 -0.25 -9.31 -6.99
N LEU A 41 0.90 -8.72 -6.62
CA LEU A 41 2.07 -8.67 -7.50
C LEU A 41 2.73 -10.05 -7.66
N GLN A 42 2.75 -10.85 -6.59
CA GLN A 42 3.25 -12.23 -6.63
C GLN A 42 2.37 -13.12 -7.52
N SER A 43 1.05 -13.08 -7.35
CA SER A 43 0.13 -13.92 -8.13
C SER A 43 0.07 -13.54 -9.61
N SER A 44 0.32 -12.28 -9.96
CA SER A 44 0.30 -11.83 -11.36
C SER A 44 1.63 -12.03 -12.08
N GLY A 45 2.77 -11.78 -11.42
CA GLY A 45 4.09 -11.75 -12.09
C GLY A 45 5.26 -12.32 -11.30
N ARG A 46 5.04 -13.05 -10.20
CA ARG A 46 6.08 -13.70 -9.39
C ARG A 46 7.14 -12.74 -8.83
N LEU A 47 6.74 -11.51 -8.47
CA LEU A 47 7.66 -10.48 -7.98
C LEU A 47 8.50 -10.94 -6.77
N VAL A 48 7.87 -11.61 -5.80
CA VAL A 48 8.56 -12.04 -4.58
C VAL A 48 9.57 -13.13 -4.93
N ASP A 49 9.19 -14.11 -5.75
CA ASP A 49 10.12 -15.15 -6.21
C ASP A 49 11.32 -14.53 -6.92
N PHE A 50 11.09 -13.59 -7.84
CA PHE A 50 12.15 -12.93 -8.60
C PHE A 50 13.16 -12.21 -7.71
N LEU A 51 12.69 -11.48 -6.69
CA LEU A 51 13.56 -10.76 -5.74
C LEU A 51 14.26 -11.68 -4.74
N LYS A 52 13.73 -12.90 -4.54
CA LYS A 52 14.26 -13.89 -3.60
C LYS A 52 15.18 -14.91 -4.26
N GLU A 53 15.16 -15.01 -5.58
CA GLU A 53 16.05 -15.84 -6.39
C GLU A 53 17.49 -15.31 -6.35
N ASP A 54 18.46 -16.19 -6.15
CA ASP A 54 19.87 -15.86 -6.34
C ASP A 54 20.20 -15.89 -7.82
N ILE A 55 20.39 -14.71 -8.42
CA ILE A 55 20.65 -14.61 -9.84
C ILE A 55 22.13 -14.65 -10.23
N SER A 56 23.05 -14.79 -9.27
CA SER A 56 24.50 -14.65 -9.49
C SER A 56 25.10 -15.66 -10.47
N ALA A 57 24.46 -16.82 -10.61
CA ALA A 57 24.90 -17.89 -11.51
C ALA A 57 24.36 -17.76 -12.95
N TYR A 58 23.40 -16.86 -13.21
CA TYR A 58 22.80 -16.70 -14.53
C TYR A 58 23.50 -15.61 -15.34
N SER A 59 23.56 -15.80 -16.66
CA SER A 59 24.01 -14.77 -17.59
C SER A 59 22.97 -13.67 -17.77
N ASP A 60 23.41 -12.48 -18.20
CA ASP A 60 22.54 -11.35 -18.56
C ASP A 60 21.45 -11.75 -19.57
N ALA A 61 21.76 -12.65 -20.51
CA ALA A 61 20.81 -13.15 -21.49
C ALA A 61 19.70 -14.00 -20.84
N GLN A 62 20.06 -14.87 -19.89
CA GLN A 62 19.10 -15.70 -19.15
C GLN A 62 18.21 -14.84 -18.25
N VAL A 63 18.81 -13.91 -17.50
CA VAL A 63 18.06 -12.95 -16.66
C VAL A 63 17.13 -12.11 -17.53
N GLY A 64 17.65 -11.56 -18.64
CA GLY A 64 16.89 -10.76 -19.59
C GLY A 64 15.73 -11.51 -20.24
N ALA A 65 15.86 -12.81 -20.50
CA ALA A 65 14.79 -13.63 -21.04
C ALA A 65 13.65 -13.85 -20.04
N ALA A 66 13.97 -14.06 -18.76
CA ALA A 66 12.98 -14.31 -17.72
C ALA A 66 12.30 -13.01 -17.22
N VAL A 67 13.08 -11.93 -17.03
CA VAL A 67 12.59 -10.72 -16.36
C VAL A 67 11.57 -9.94 -17.16
N ARG A 68 11.58 -10.03 -18.50
CA ARG A 68 10.63 -9.29 -19.35
C ARG A 68 9.18 -9.61 -19.00
N LYS A 69 8.86 -10.90 -18.87
CA LYS A 69 7.51 -11.34 -18.51
C LYS A 69 7.12 -10.86 -17.10
N ILE A 70 8.02 -11.02 -16.14
CA ILE A 70 7.81 -10.56 -14.75
C ILE A 70 7.58 -9.05 -14.70
N HIS A 71 8.40 -8.29 -15.42
CA HIS A 71 8.29 -6.84 -15.52
C HIS A 71 6.94 -6.42 -16.13
N ASP A 72 6.54 -7.05 -17.23
CA ASP A 72 5.29 -6.71 -17.92
C ASP A 72 4.07 -7.03 -17.03
N GLU A 73 4.03 -8.24 -16.43
CA GLU A 73 2.92 -8.68 -15.58
C GLU A 73 2.82 -7.86 -14.28
N CYS A 74 3.93 -7.64 -13.59
CA CYS A 74 3.95 -6.80 -12.39
C CYS A 74 3.67 -5.33 -12.71
N GLY A 75 4.18 -4.81 -13.83
CA GLY A 75 3.98 -3.44 -14.29
C GLY A 75 2.51 -3.16 -14.61
N SER A 76 1.88 -4.03 -15.40
CA SER A 76 0.43 -3.96 -15.68
C SER A 76 -0.39 -4.01 -14.41
N ARG A 77 -0.06 -4.95 -13.50
CA ARG A 77 -0.78 -5.08 -12.24
C ARG A 77 -0.61 -3.86 -11.33
N LEU A 78 0.60 -3.30 -11.26
CA LEU A 78 0.87 -2.09 -10.52
C LEU A 78 0.08 -0.91 -11.07
N GLU A 79 0.02 -0.73 -12.39
CA GLU A 79 -0.74 0.36 -13.03
C GLU A 79 -2.25 0.27 -12.74
N GLU A 80 -2.81 -0.95 -12.68
CA GLU A 80 -4.20 -1.20 -12.31
C GLU A 80 -4.51 -0.86 -10.85
N LEU A 81 -3.62 -1.27 -9.93
CA LEU A 81 -3.81 -1.14 -8.49
C LEU A 81 -3.45 0.27 -8.00
N VAL A 82 -2.27 0.74 -8.40
CA VAL A 82 -1.68 2.02 -8.00
C VAL A 82 -1.07 2.69 -9.24
N THR A 83 -1.89 3.44 -9.97
CA THR A 83 -1.42 4.26 -11.09
C THR A 83 -0.42 5.30 -10.60
N LEU A 84 0.85 5.16 -11.00
CA LEU A 84 1.94 6.06 -10.61
C LEU A 84 2.28 7.02 -11.75
N ARG A 85 2.45 8.30 -11.44
CA ARG A 85 2.91 9.33 -12.38
C ARG A 85 4.09 10.10 -11.82
N PRO A 86 4.98 10.64 -12.66
CA PRO A 86 6.08 11.48 -12.19
C PRO A 86 5.58 12.67 -11.37
N VAL A 87 6.34 13.09 -10.36
CA VAL A 87 6.06 14.35 -9.64
C VAL A 87 6.47 15.54 -10.49
N LEU A 88 7.59 15.41 -11.21
CA LEU A 88 8.08 16.34 -12.22
C LEU A 88 8.12 15.60 -13.57
N GLU A 89 7.58 16.20 -14.63
CA GLU A 89 7.42 15.55 -15.94
C GLU A 89 8.69 15.60 -16.81
N GLU A 90 9.65 16.43 -16.41
CA GLU A 90 10.92 16.57 -17.09
C GLU A 90 11.72 15.25 -17.03
N GLN A 91 12.57 15.05 -18.04
CA GLN A 91 13.48 13.91 -18.03
C GLN A 91 14.55 14.10 -16.96
N GLU A 92 14.91 13.01 -16.29
CA GLU A 92 16.07 12.97 -15.41
C GLU A 92 17.32 13.39 -16.20
N GLY A 93 18.12 14.27 -15.61
CA GLY A 93 19.25 14.91 -16.28
C GLY A 93 18.94 16.28 -16.87
N LYS A 94 17.67 16.69 -17.00
CA LYS A 94 17.32 18.05 -17.47
C LYS A 94 17.38 19.09 -16.36
N GLN A 95 17.59 20.33 -16.76
CA GLN A 95 17.52 21.48 -15.86
C GLN A 95 16.06 21.75 -15.50
N VAL A 96 15.80 21.97 -14.20
CA VAL A 96 14.49 22.33 -13.65
C VAL A 96 14.65 23.50 -12.68
N THR A 97 13.60 24.31 -12.57
CA THR A 97 13.54 25.41 -11.60
C THR A 97 12.45 25.10 -10.58
N ILE A 98 12.84 25.02 -9.32
CA ILE A 98 11.94 24.78 -8.19
C ILE A 98 11.53 26.14 -7.61
N PRO A 99 10.24 26.52 -7.67
CA PRO A 99 9.80 27.84 -7.24
C PRO A 99 9.85 28.01 -5.72
N SER A 100 9.70 29.25 -5.26
CA SER A 100 9.41 29.51 -3.85
C SER A 100 8.06 28.93 -3.45
N GLY A 101 7.95 28.44 -2.21
CA GLY A 101 6.74 27.78 -1.71
C GLY A 101 6.49 26.38 -2.28
N TYR A 102 7.50 25.72 -2.86
CA TYR A 102 7.35 24.34 -3.34
C TYR A 102 6.97 23.37 -2.20
N ASP A 103 6.24 22.31 -2.55
CA ASP A 103 5.89 21.25 -1.60
C ASP A 103 7.11 20.37 -1.27
N SER A 104 7.66 20.57 -0.08
CA SER A 104 8.80 19.79 0.42
C SER A 104 8.50 18.30 0.67
N ALA A 105 7.23 17.89 0.75
CA ALA A 105 6.85 16.49 0.82
C ALA A 105 6.90 15.82 -0.57
N ALA A 106 6.71 16.59 -1.65
CA ALA A 106 6.75 16.09 -3.02
C ALA A 106 8.14 16.24 -3.67
N ILE A 107 8.88 17.31 -3.35
CA ILE A 107 10.17 17.62 -3.98
C ILE A 107 11.24 17.74 -2.90
N LYS A 108 12.28 16.91 -3.00
CA LYS A 108 13.46 17.00 -2.14
C LYS A 108 14.60 17.66 -2.91
N VAL A 109 15.02 18.85 -2.48
CA VAL A 109 16.19 19.52 -3.03
C VAL A 109 17.46 18.91 -2.40
N VAL A 110 18.40 18.47 -3.23
CA VAL A 110 19.63 17.77 -2.80
C VAL A 110 20.88 18.44 -3.35
N GLY A 111 22.02 18.26 -2.69
CA GLY A 111 23.31 18.84 -3.08
C GLY A 111 23.73 20.03 -2.22
N LYS A 112 24.52 20.95 -2.78
CA LYS A 112 24.91 22.20 -2.12
C LYS A 112 23.77 23.21 -2.22
N VAL A 113 22.81 23.10 -1.31
CA VAL A 113 21.68 24.02 -1.24
C VAL A 113 22.11 25.26 -0.46
N SER A 114 22.12 26.42 -1.13
CA SER A 114 22.43 27.72 -0.52
C SER A 114 21.47 28.77 -1.04
N GLY A 115 21.14 29.75 -0.20
CA GLY A 115 20.17 30.79 -0.53
C GLY A 115 18.72 30.34 -0.33
N THR A 116 17.80 31.14 -0.84
CA THR A 116 16.35 30.85 -0.84
C THR A 116 15.89 30.50 -2.24
N PRO A 117 14.76 29.77 -2.39
CA PRO A 117 14.19 29.54 -3.71
C PRO A 117 13.91 30.86 -4.46
N PRO A 118 13.83 30.84 -5.80
CA PRO A 118 13.80 29.65 -6.64
C PRO A 118 15.17 28.96 -6.74
N TYR A 119 15.16 27.63 -6.71
CA TYR A 119 16.37 26.82 -6.93
C TYR A 119 16.42 26.37 -8.38
N THR A 120 17.59 26.47 -9.01
CA THR A 120 17.83 25.88 -10.33
C THR A 120 18.80 24.72 -10.18
N GLY A 121 18.43 23.57 -10.72
CA GLY A 121 19.23 22.36 -10.61
C GLY A 121 18.93 21.36 -11.71
N ARG A 122 19.59 20.22 -11.66
CA ARG A 122 19.33 19.09 -12.56
C ARG A 122 18.36 18.13 -11.87
N LEU A 123 17.31 17.70 -12.57
CA LEU A 123 16.42 16.66 -12.05
C LEU A 123 17.21 15.35 -11.92
N VAL A 124 17.38 14.85 -10.70
CA VAL A 124 18.11 13.59 -10.44
C VAL A 124 17.17 12.40 -10.50
N HIS A 125 16.00 12.52 -9.90
CA HIS A 125 14.95 11.51 -9.94
C HIS A 125 13.60 12.22 -10.01
N LYS A 126 12.72 11.80 -10.92
CA LYS A 126 11.43 12.47 -11.19
C LYS A 126 10.38 12.30 -10.09
N GLY A 127 10.63 11.37 -9.16
CA GLY A 127 9.68 11.00 -8.11
C GLY A 127 8.47 10.25 -8.67
N TRP A 128 7.62 9.76 -7.78
CA TRP A 128 6.40 9.04 -8.15
C TRP A 128 5.25 9.49 -7.26
N ARG A 129 4.12 9.82 -7.87
CA ARG A 129 2.86 10.19 -7.21
C ARG A 129 1.80 9.17 -7.58
N ALA A 130 1.12 8.63 -6.57
CA ALA A 130 -0.05 7.79 -6.78
C ALA A 130 -1.24 8.65 -7.20
N MET A 131 -1.73 8.42 -8.42
CA MET A 131 -2.95 9.04 -8.96
C MET A 131 -4.19 8.18 -8.68
N LYS A 132 -4.01 6.86 -8.62
CA LYS A 132 -5.04 5.89 -8.24
C LYS A 132 -4.53 5.06 -7.06
N ARG A 133 -5.43 4.70 -6.15
CA ARG A 133 -5.17 3.82 -5.00
C ARG A 133 -6.33 2.83 -4.88
N SER A 134 -6.32 1.82 -5.74
CA SER A 134 -7.35 0.80 -5.81
C SER A 134 -6.77 -0.52 -5.38
N LEU A 135 -6.94 -0.82 -4.09
CA LEU A 135 -6.60 -2.11 -3.53
C LEU A 135 -7.91 -2.80 -3.12
N PRO A 136 -8.36 -3.84 -3.85
CA PRO A 136 -9.59 -4.55 -3.52
C PRO A 136 -9.56 -5.04 -2.06
N LYS A 137 -10.66 -4.82 -1.32
CA LYS A 137 -10.83 -5.39 0.02
C LYS A 137 -11.25 -6.84 -0.10
N GLN A 138 -10.61 -7.75 0.63
CA GLN A 138 -11.12 -9.12 0.76
C GLN A 138 -12.21 -9.13 1.84
N VAL A 139 -13.32 -9.81 1.57
CA VAL A 139 -14.40 -9.99 2.55
C VAL A 139 -13.92 -10.99 3.61
N GLY A 140 -14.07 -10.67 4.89
CA GLY A 140 -13.64 -11.57 5.99
C GLY A 140 -12.13 -11.54 6.27
N GLU A 141 -11.49 -10.40 6.00
CA GLU A 141 -10.05 -10.19 6.11
C GLU A 141 -9.52 -10.39 7.53
N GLN A 142 -9.18 -11.63 7.86
CA GLN A 142 -8.24 -11.92 8.93
C GLN A 142 -6.85 -11.54 8.45
N THR A 143 -6.00 -11.06 9.37
CA THR A 143 -4.59 -10.80 9.11
C THR A 143 -3.94 -12.09 8.63
N ASN A 144 -3.74 -12.22 7.31
CA ASN A 144 -3.05 -13.36 6.71
C ASN A 144 -1.60 -12.94 6.43
N GLU A 145 -0.68 -13.53 7.17
CA GLU A 145 0.76 -13.33 7.00
C GLU A 145 1.30 -14.09 5.77
N VAL A 146 0.50 -15.02 5.22
CA VAL A 146 0.86 -15.81 4.04
C VAL A 146 0.57 -15.01 2.78
N VAL A 147 1.63 -14.51 2.13
CA VAL A 147 1.54 -13.74 0.87
C VAL A 147 1.16 -14.63 -0.32
N CYS A 148 1.69 -15.85 -0.36
CA CYS A 148 1.41 -16.87 -1.37
C CYS A 148 1.49 -18.24 -0.68
N PRO A 149 0.46 -19.11 -0.80
CA PRO A 149 0.49 -20.43 -0.16
C PRO A 149 1.54 -21.33 -0.82
N ALA A 150 2.12 -22.23 -0.02
CA ALA A 150 2.90 -23.33 -0.58
C ALA A 150 1.94 -24.32 -1.27
N GLU A 151 2.30 -24.74 -2.48
CA GLU A 151 1.57 -25.76 -3.22
C GLU A 151 2.28 -27.11 -3.06
N VAL A 152 1.53 -28.15 -2.67
CA VAL A 152 2.04 -29.50 -2.43
C VAL A 152 1.22 -30.48 -3.28
N GLU A 153 1.88 -31.17 -4.20
CA GLU A 153 1.30 -32.28 -4.95
C GLU A 153 1.28 -33.54 -4.08
N VAL A 154 0.12 -34.20 -3.98
CA VAL A 154 -0.04 -35.45 -3.22
C VAL A 154 0.03 -36.63 -4.18
N SER A 155 0.85 -37.63 -3.85
CA SER A 155 1.01 -38.90 -4.55
C SER A 155 0.15 -40.02 -3.97
#